data_AF-A0A1H8AEM4-F1
#
_entry.id   AF-A0A1H8AEM4-F1
#
_cell.length_a   1.000
_cell.length_b   1.000
_cell.length_c   1.000
_cell.angle_alpha   90.00
_cell.angle_beta   90.00
_cell.angle_gamma   90.00
#
_symmetry.space_group_name_H-M   'P 1'
#
loop_
_entity.id
_entity.type
_entity.pdbx_description
1 polymer ?
#
loop_
_entity_poly.entity_id
_entity_poly.type
_entity_poly.pdbx_seq_one_letter_code
_entity_poly.pdbx_strand_id
1 'polypeptide(L)'
;MVLLHLLSFMVSLWAIPVLAGDLPSLCLMQPPYHEMRLPDHGLTWLPDEDFSGGCGDVQPEQWIRKSLGSVDLLMYADGPRGSGRTWDVAVGVSEKGGSKPLRGVCLQTSTEGWRTLQRYRKGPLPWMDDLDADGKAELIIWDSFPLHENASLAEYGLVAWVYRLASRDSFVIDLVLSRRLARSIAEEYRAPLGNEGLPYPGKLRTDAAEALEKFANERCRILKKHNPER
;
A
#
# COMPACT_ATOMS: atom_id res chain seq x y z
N MET A 1 -35.14 -70.92 35.79
CA MET A 1 -35.27 -69.44 35.81
C MET A 1 -33.88 -68.87 35.64
N VAL A 2 -33.55 -68.42 34.43
CA VAL A 2 -32.22 -67.92 34.03
C VAL A 2 -32.24 -66.40 34.22
N LEU A 3 -31.29 -65.85 34.99
CA LEU A 3 -31.14 -64.41 35.21
C LEU A 3 -29.94 -63.91 34.40
N LEU A 4 -30.21 -63.14 33.35
CA LEU A 4 -29.23 -62.41 32.54
C LEU A 4 -29.18 -60.97 33.07
N HIS A 5 -28.00 -60.49 33.49
CA HIS A 5 -27.76 -59.06 33.70
C HIS A 5 -26.58 -58.59 32.86
N LEU A 6 -26.93 -57.71 31.90
CA LEU A 6 -26.06 -57.00 30.97
C LEU A 6 -25.30 -55.89 31.71
N LEU A 7 -23.97 -55.89 31.59
CA LEU A 7 -23.11 -54.76 31.97
C LEU A 7 -23.01 -53.80 30.78
N SER A 8 -23.50 -52.57 30.94
CA SER A 8 -23.42 -51.51 29.94
C SER A 8 -22.10 -50.72 30.10
N PHE A 9 -21.27 -50.72 29.06
CA PHE A 9 -20.03 -49.96 28.96
C PHE A 9 -20.35 -48.49 28.58
N MET A 10 -20.18 -47.56 29.52
CA MET A 10 -20.22 -46.12 29.24
C MET A 10 -18.84 -45.67 28.75
N VAL A 11 -18.67 -45.54 27.43
CA VAL A 11 -17.50 -44.86 26.82
C VAL A 11 -17.89 -43.40 26.63
N SER A 12 -17.44 -42.54 27.53
CA SER A 12 -17.55 -41.09 27.40
C SER A 12 -16.58 -40.58 26.32
N LEU A 13 -17.13 -40.21 25.15
CA LEU A 13 -16.43 -39.42 24.14
C LEU A 13 -16.15 -38.02 24.70
N TRP A 14 -14.88 -37.70 24.92
CA TRP A 14 -14.44 -36.32 25.07
C TRP A 14 -14.37 -35.68 23.68
N ALA A 15 -15.39 -34.89 23.33
CA ALA A 15 -15.33 -34.02 22.17
C ALA A 15 -14.37 -32.86 22.49
N ILE A 16 -13.19 -32.85 21.87
CA ILE A 16 -12.30 -31.69 21.87
C ILE A 16 -12.97 -30.64 20.97
N PRO A 17 -13.32 -29.44 21.46
CA PRO A 17 -13.82 -28.39 20.60
C PRO A 17 -12.66 -27.94 19.70
N VAL A 18 -12.74 -28.28 18.41
CA VAL A 18 -11.93 -27.65 17.39
C VAL A 18 -12.41 -26.20 17.33
N LEU A 19 -11.60 -25.26 17.84
CA LEU A 19 -11.80 -23.85 17.55
C LEU A 19 -11.72 -23.70 16.03
N ALA A 20 -12.87 -23.45 15.39
CA ALA A 20 -12.90 -22.90 14.06
C ALA A 20 -12.24 -21.53 14.14
N GLY A 21 -10.96 -21.45 13.77
CA GLY A 21 -10.25 -20.19 13.66
C GLY A 21 -10.89 -19.37 12.55
N ASP A 22 -11.56 -18.28 12.89
CA ASP A 22 -12.08 -17.32 11.91
C ASP A 22 -10.92 -16.86 11.01
N LEU A 23 -11.06 -17.09 9.71
CA LEU A 23 -10.09 -16.62 8.73
C LEU A 23 -10.03 -15.08 8.79
N PRO A 24 -8.84 -14.46 8.74
CA PRO A 24 -8.74 -13.01 8.75
C PRO A 24 -9.57 -12.37 7.62
N SER A 25 -10.31 -11.31 7.96
CA SER A 25 -11.08 -10.55 6.99
C SER A 25 -10.16 -9.93 5.92
N LEU A 26 -10.72 -9.57 4.77
CA LEU A 26 -9.97 -8.83 3.75
C LEU A 26 -9.56 -7.44 4.30
N CYS A 27 -8.37 -6.99 3.93
CA CYS A 27 -7.96 -5.61 4.19
C CYS A 27 -8.76 -4.65 3.31
N LEU A 28 -9.16 -3.50 3.86
CA LEU A 28 -9.83 -2.44 3.09
C LEU A 28 -8.93 -1.86 1.99
N MET A 29 -7.62 -1.87 2.23
CA MET A 29 -6.61 -1.49 1.25
C MET A 29 -5.92 -2.70 0.64
N GLN A 30 -5.68 -2.62 -0.66
CA GLN A 30 -5.00 -3.62 -1.46
C GLN A 30 -3.95 -2.91 -2.32
N PRO A 31 -2.73 -3.46 -2.46
CA PRO A 31 -1.76 -2.86 -3.35
C PRO A 31 -2.23 -3.03 -4.80
N PRO A 32 -2.18 -1.98 -5.64
CA PRO A 32 -2.59 -2.08 -7.04
C PRO A 32 -1.67 -3.04 -7.81
N TYR A 33 -0.38 -3.07 -7.43
CA TYR A 33 0.65 -3.88 -8.06
C TYR A 33 1.42 -4.68 -6.99
N HIS A 34 1.62 -5.98 -7.22
CA HIS A 34 2.56 -6.77 -6.41
C HIS A 34 3.98 -6.71 -6.99
N GLU A 35 4.06 -6.56 -8.31
CA GLU A 35 5.26 -6.42 -9.11
C GLU A 35 4.97 -5.37 -10.19
N MET A 36 5.88 -4.43 -10.38
CA MET A 36 5.89 -3.51 -11.52
C MET A 36 7.07 -3.87 -12.41
N ARG A 37 6.79 -4.48 -13.55
CA ARG A 37 7.80 -4.85 -14.54
C ARG A 37 8.16 -3.64 -15.39
N LEU A 38 9.47 -3.42 -15.52
CA LEU A 38 10.03 -2.34 -16.32
C LEU A 38 10.29 -2.87 -17.74
N PRO A 39 10.06 -2.06 -18.79
CA PRO A 39 10.46 -2.42 -20.14
C PRO A 39 12.00 -2.45 -20.23
N ASP A 40 12.54 -3.05 -21.30
CA ASP A 40 14.00 -3.05 -21.52
C ASP A 40 14.57 -1.63 -21.65
N HIS A 41 13.79 -0.73 -22.25
CA HIS A 41 14.11 0.67 -22.49
C HIS A 41 12.85 1.54 -22.50
N GLY A 42 13.02 2.83 -22.19
CA GLY A 42 11.95 3.81 -22.21
C GLY A 42 10.98 3.69 -21.03
N LEU A 43 9.88 4.43 -21.12
CA LEU A 43 8.84 4.46 -20.10
C LEU A 43 7.55 3.91 -20.71
N THR A 44 6.80 3.12 -19.92
CA THR A 44 5.52 2.56 -20.35
C THR A 44 4.47 2.67 -19.24
N TRP A 45 3.21 2.86 -19.59
CA TRP A 45 2.13 2.78 -18.61
C TRP A 45 1.96 1.34 -18.10
N LEU A 46 1.65 1.17 -16.82
CA LEU A 46 1.27 -0.14 -16.31
C LEU A 46 -0.04 -0.63 -16.97
N PRO A 47 -0.24 -1.95 -17.14
CA PRO A 47 -1.29 -2.48 -18.04
C PRO A 47 -2.73 -2.20 -17.63
N ASP A 48 -2.96 -1.91 -16.34
CA ASP A 48 -4.29 -1.63 -15.78
C ASP A 48 -4.62 -0.11 -15.80
N GLU A 49 -3.78 0.72 -16.42
CA GLU A 49 -3.92 2.18 -16.48
C GLU A 49 -4.60 2.62 -17.78
N ASP A 50 -5.67 3.42 -17.69
CA ASP A 50 -6.55 3.80 -18.81
C ASP A 50 -6.01 4.93 -19.73
N PHE A 51 -4.72 5.25 -19.68
CA PHE A 51 -4.18 6.46 -20.32
C PHE A 51 -3.19 6.22 -21.46
N SER A 52 -3.37 6.99 -22.54
CA SER A 52 -2.50 7.11 -23.71
C SER A 52 -1.66 8.40 -23.73
N GLY A 53 -1.63 9.14 -22.61
CA GLY A 53 -0.80 10.34 -22.47
C GLY A 53 0.71 10.03 -22.49
N GLY A 54 1.54 11.05 -22.75
CA GLY A 54 2.99 10.91 -22.86
C GLY A 54 3.66 10.44 -21.57
N CYS A 55 3.73 9.13 -21.36
CA CYS A 55 4.55 8.53 -20.32
C CYS A 55 6.02 8.84 -20.60
N GLY A 56 6.57 9.82 -19.88
CA GLY A 56 7.98 10.18 -20.00
C GLY A 56 8.30 11.50 -20.70
N ASP A 57 7.30 12.34 -20.99
CA ASP A 57 7.53 13.74 -21.41
C ASP A 57 7.91 14.64 -20.22
N VAL A 58 8.92 14.23 -19.46
CA VAL A 58 9.38 14.90 -18.23
C VAL A 58 10.76 15.48 -18.46
N GLN A 59 10.92 16.79 -18.22
CA GLN A 59 12.21 17.45 -18.39
C GLN A 59 13.24 16.93 -17.37
N PRO A 60 14.54 16.84 -17.73
CA PRO A 60 15.59 16.31 -16.86
C PRO A 60 15.61 16.89 -15.44
N GLU A 61 15.31 18.18 -15.29
CA GLU A 61 15.38 18.93 -14.03
C GLU A 61 14.19 18.65 -13.10
N GLN A 62 13.11 18.07 -13.63
CA GLN A 62 11.91 17.75 -12.87
C GLN A 62 12.00 16.39 -12.17
N TRP A 63 12.98 15.56 -12.54
CA TRP A 63 13.19 14.26 -11.93
C TRP A 63 13.80 14.42 -10.53
N ILE A 64 13.08 13.91 -9.53
CA ILE A 64 13.65 13.68 -8.21
C ILE A 64 14.55 12.45 -8.32
N ARG A 65 15.76 12.53 -7.78
CA ARG A 65 16.77 11.46 -7.83
C ARG A 65 17.12 10.96 -6.44
N LYS A 66 17.22 9.63 -6.28
CA LYS A 66 17.78 8.95 -5.12
C LYS A 66 18.67 7.78 -5.54
N SER A 67 19.64 7.42 -4.71
CA SER A 67 20.54 6.27 -4.97
C SER A 67 19.85 4.96 -4.62
N LEU A 68 20.01 3.94 -5.47
CA LEU A 68 19.73 2.52 -5.20
C LEU A 68 21.02 1.69 -5.11
N GLY A 69 22.15 2.34 -4.85
CA GLY A 69 23.47 1.71 -4.83
C GLY A 69 24.22 1.94 -6.14
N SER A 70 24.17 0.96 -7.05
CA SER A 70 24.87 1.02 -8.35
C SER A 70 24.08 1.76 -9.45
N VAL A 71 22.78 1.97 -9.23
CA VAL A 71 21.87 2.68 -10.12
C VAL A 71 21.16 3.79 -9.33
N ASP A 72 20.56 4.73 -10.05
CA ASP A 72 19.72 5.76 -9.45
C ASP A 72 18.24 5.46 -9.70
N LEU A 73 17.40 5.70 -8.69
CA LEU A 73 15.95 5.80 -8.79
C LEU A 73 15.60 7.23 -9.19
N LEU A 74 14.84 7.37 -10.27
CA LEU A 74 14.29 8.63 -10.72
C LEU A 74 12.78 8.57 -10.62
N MET A 75 12.21 9.65 -10.11
CA MET A 75 10.78 9.77 -9.96
C MET A 75 10.30 11.18 -10.30
N TYR A 76 9.14 11.22 -10.93
CA TYR A 76 8.36 12.42 -11.16
C TYR A 76 6.91 12.15 -10.75
N ALA A 77 6.27 13.14 -10.13
CA ALA A 77 4.88 13.06 -9.71
C ALA A 77 4.18 14.38 -10.09
N ASP A 78 3.23 14.31 -11.01
CA ASP A 78 2.39 15.46 -11.42
C ASP A 78 1.01 15.37 -10.74
N GLY A 79 0.64 16.39 -9.99
CA GLY A 79 -0.61 16.42 -9.23
C GLY A 79 -0.51 17.19 -7.91
N PRO A 80 -1.52 17.04 -7.02
CA PRO A 80 -2.76 16.30 -7.23
C PRO A 80 -3.74 17.10 -8.10
N ARG A 81 -4.47 16.42 -9.00
CA ARG A 81 -5.50 17.04 -9.86
C ARG A 81 -6.92 16.66 -9.41
N GLY A 82 -7.85 17.59 -9.60
CA GLY A 82 -9.29 17.37 -9.40
C GLY A 82 -9.70 17.02 -7.96
N SER A 83 -10.97 16.65 -7.79
CA SER A 83 -11.50 16.21 -6.50
C SER A 83 -10.90 14.86 -6.07
N GLY A 84 -10.63 13.94 -6.98
CA GLY A 84 -9.99 12.66 -6.65
C GLY A 84 -8.53 12.77 -6.18
N ARG A 85 -7.92 13.96 -6.21
CA ARG A 85 -6.51 14.20 -5.86
C ARG A 85 -5.56 13.22 -6.57
N THR A 86 -5.81 13.03 -7.86
CA THR A 86 -5.10 12.06 -8.71
C THR A 86 -3.72 12.58 -9.07
N TRP A 87 -2.75 11.67 -9.13
CA TRP A 87 -1.37 11.91 -9.52
C TRP A 87 -1.03 11.06 -10.73
N ASP A 88 -0.28 11.62 -11.68
CA ASP A 88 0.46 10.85 -12.66
C ASP A 88 1.89 10.68 -12.16
N VAL A 89 2.30 9.44 -11.93
CA VAL A 89 3.61 9.11 -11.39
C VAL A 89 4.43 8.40 -12.44
N ALA A 90 5.60 8.93 -12.76
CA ALA A 90 6.61 8.26 -13.56
C ALA A 90 7.77 7.85 -12.65
N VAL A 91 8.16 6.58 -12.70
CA VAL A 91 9.29 6.04 -11.95
C VAL A 91 10.18 5.25 -12.89
N GLY A 92 11.49 5.38 -12.71
CA GLY A 92 12.42 4.58 -13.49
C GLY A 92 13.78 4.50 -12.85
N VAL A 93 14.62 3.67 -13.47
CA VAL A 93 16.01 3.47 -13.07
C VAL A 93 16.93 4.00 -14.15
N SER A 94 18.01 4.65 -13.74
CA SER A 94 19.09 5.04 -14.63
C SER A 94 20.43 4.51 -14.13
N GLU A 95 21.44 4.56 -14.99
CA GLU A 95 22.81 4.52 -14.52
C GLU A 95 23.08 5.68 -13.56
N LYS A 96 24.09 5.52 -12.70
CA LYS A 96 24.44 6.51 -11.70
C LYS A 96 24.77 7.86 -12.35
N GLY A 97 24.08 8.92 -11.91
CA GLY A 97 24.20 10.27 -12.45
C GLY A 97 23.37 10.54 -13.72
N GLY A 98 22.63 9.55 -14.23
CA GLY A 98 21.78 9.70 -15.41
C GLY A 98 20.70 10.77 -15.23
N SER A 99 20.51 11.62 -16.24
CA SER A 99 19.56 12.75 -16.21
C SER A 99 18.11 12.34 -16.51
N LYS A 100 17.89 11.11 -16.98
CA LYS A 100 16.58 10.53 -17.28
C LYS A 100 16.62 9.02 -17.04
N PRO A 101 15.47 8.38 -16.74
CA PRO A 101 15.43 6.93 -16.61
C PRO A 101 15.78 6.24 -17.92
N LEU A 102 16.56 5.17 -17.85
CA LEU A 102 16.84 4.28 -18.98
C LEU A 102 15.62 3.40 -19.25
N ARG A 103 14.97 2.94 -18.18
CA ARG A 103 13.73 2.19 -18.20
C ARG A 103 12.86 2.54 -17.00
N GLY A 104 11.55 2.47 -17.16
CA GLY A 104 10.62 2.84 -16.11
C GLY A 104 9.18 2.56 -16.46
N VAL A 105 8.30 2.88 -15.52
CA VAL A 105 6.85 2.77 -15.68
C VAL A 105 6.16 4.06 -15.26
N CYS A 106 4.96 4.27 -15.81
CA CYS A 106 4.01 5.27 -15.34
C CYS A 106 2.79 4.60 -14.73
N LEU A 107 2.21 5.24 -13.71
CA LEU A 107 1.00 4.78 -13.03
C LEU A 107 0.21 5.98 -12.51
N GLN A 108 -1.10 5.81 -12.31
CA GLN A 108 -1.91 6.78 -11.60
C GLN A 108 -2.14 6.33 -10.16
N THR A 109 -2.24 7.31 -9.27
CA THR A 109 -2.64 7.04 -7.90
C THR A 109 -3.44 8.19 -7.31
N SER A 110 -4.17 7.95 -6.23
CA SER A 110 -4.98 8.96 -5.55
C SER A 110 -4.49 9.21 -4.12
N THR A 111 -4.40 10.48 -3.74
CA THR A 111 -4.23 10.88 -2.33
C THR A 111 -5.48 11.55 -1.77
N GLU A 112 -6.66 11.10 -2.18
CA GLU A 112 -7.97 11.50 -1.64
C GLU A 112 -8.04 11.36 -0.12
N GLY A 113 -7.50 10.26 0.43
CA GLY A 113 -7.45 9.99 1.87
C GLY A 113 -6.70 11.04 2.70
N TRP A 114 -5.94 11.93 2.03
CA TRP A 114 -5.35 13.11 2.66
C TRP A 114 -6.40 14.03 3.30
N ARG A 115 -7.63 14.07 2.79
CA ARG A 115 -8.73 14.87 3.37
C ARG A 115 -9.08 14.43 4.79
N THR A 116 -9.05 13.13 5.03
CA THR A 116 -9.27 12.54 6.35
C THR A 116 -8.02 12.71 7.21
N LEU A 117 -6.83 12.57 6.62
CA LEU A 117 -5.57 12.69 7.34
C LEU A 117 -5.28 14.11 7.82
N GLN A 118 -5.64 15.14 7.03
CA GLN A 118 -5.50 16.59 7.30
C GLN A 118 -4.08 17.13 7.60
N ARG A 119 -3.19 16.33 8.20
CA ARG A 119 -1.85 16.69 8.63
C ARG A 119 -0.97 15.45 8.60
N TYR A 120 0.25 15.62 8.09
CA TYR A 120 1.32 14.64 8.19
C TYR A 120 2.55 15.33 8.78
N ARG A 121 3.01 14.89 9.96
CA ARG A 121 4.05 15.63 10.71
C ARG A 121 5.43 15.62 10.04
N LYS A 122 5.66 14.69 9.09
CA LYS A 122 6.93 14.56 8.36
C LYS A 122 7.03 15.49 7.13
N GLY A 123 6.07 16.38 6.92
CA GLY A 123 6.06 17.34 5.80
C GLY A 123 5.23 16.85 4.61
N PRO A 124 5.60 17.20 3.36
CA PRO A 124 5.01 16.61 2.16
C PRO A 124 5.12 15.08 2.17
N LEU A 125 4.23 14.40 1.48
CA LEU A 125 4.28 12.95 1.32
C LEU A 125 5.58 12.53 0.59
N PRO A 126 6.53 11.82 1.23
CA PRO A 126 7.76 11.41 0.59
C PRO A 126 7.47 10.28 -0.40
N TRP A 127 7.94 10.42 -1.64
CA TRP A 127 7.76 9.38 -2.66
C TRP A 127 8.96 8.43 -2.79
N MET A 128 10.11 8.82 -2.24
CA MET A 128 11.30 7.97 -2.16
C MET A 128 12.06 8.29 -0.89
N ASP A 129 12.46 7.26 -0.15
CA ASP A 129 13.25 7.42 1.07
C ASP A 129 14.02 6.13 1.39
N ASP A 130 15.12 6.23 2.13
CA ASP A 130 15.85 5.06 2.66
C ASP A 130 15.19 4.66 3.99
N LEU A 131 14.16 3.83 3.91
CA LEU A 131 13.29 3.56 5.04
C LEU A 131 13.94 2.60 6.05
N ASP A 132 14.85 1.73 5.63
CA ASP A 132 15.52 0.77 6.50
C ASP A 132 17.01 1.07 6.76
N ALA A 133 17.49 2.23 6.30
CA ALA A 133 18.83 2.75 6.52
C ALA A 133 19.94 1.85 5.93
N ASP A 134 19.66 1.18 4.81
CA ASP A 134 20.64 0.33 4.09
C ASP A 134 21.47 1.12 3.05
N GLY A 135 21.21 2.42 2.90
CA GLY A 135 21.85 3.31 1.93
C GLY A 135 21.20 3.28 0.54
N LYS A 136 20.08 2.57 0.36
CA LYS A 136 19.29 2.53 -0.88
C LYS A 136 17.90 3.07 -0.61
N ALA A 137 17.41 3.91 -1.52
CA ALA A 137 16.05 4.39 -1.41
C ALA A 137 15.03 3.29 -1.78
N GLU A 138 13.90 3.26 -1.09
CA GLU A 138 12.70 2.61 -1.59
C GLU A 138 11.80 3.57 -2.35
N LEU A 139 11.02 3.01 -3.27
CA LEU A 139 9.90 3.71 -3.89
C LEU A 139 8.67 3.63 -2.98
N ILE A 140 8.02 4.76 -2.75
CA ILE A 140 6.81 4.87 -1.93
C ILE A 140 5.67 5.37 -2.82
N ILE A 141 4.68 4.52 -3.08
CA ILE A 141 3.47 4.89 -3.79
C ILE A 141 2.35 5.15 -2.79
N TRP A 142 1.95 6.41 -2.66
CA TRP A 142 0.80 6.82 -1.85
C TRP A 142 -0.49 6.48 -2.56
N ASP A 143 -1.47 5.96 -1.82
CA ASP A 143 -2.75 5.53 -2.37
C ASP A 143 -3.88 5.77 -1.35
N SER A 144 -5.12 5.73 -1.81
CA SER A 144 -6.31 5.92 -1.00
C SER A 144 -7.16 4.66 -0.97
N PHE A 145 -7.76 4.37 0.17
CA PHE A 145 -8.66 3.22 0.33
C PHE A 145 -10.01 3.66 0.93
N PRO A 146 -11.13 3.08 0.49
CA PRO A 146 -12.43 3.41 1.03
C PRO A 146 -12.56 2.88 2.47
N LEU A 147 -13.15 3.66 3.37
CA LEU A 147 -13.37 3.22 4.76
C LEU A 147 -14.54 2.22 4.90
N HIS A 148 -15.38 2.11 3.86
CA HIS A 148 -16.46 1.14 3.73
C HIS A 148 -16.91 1.02 2.26
N GLU A 149 -17.70 -0.02 1.93
CA GLU A 149 -18.09 -0.33 0.53
C GLU A 149 -18.75 0.83 -0.22
N ASN A 150 -19.55 1.65 0.47
CA ASN A 150 -20.25 2.80 -0.12
C ASN A 150 -19.63 4.16 0.27
N ALA A 151 -18.31 4.21 0.42
CA ALA A 151 -17.60 5.43 0.80
C ALA A 151 -17.82 6.56 -0.20
N SER A 152 -18.25 7.73 0.29
CA SER A 152 -18.18 8.97 -0.48
C SER A 152 -16.74 9.44 -0.64
N LEU A 153 -16.50 10.42 -1.52
CA LEU A 153 -15.18 11.05 -1.74
C LEU A 153 -14.52 11.62 -0.46
N ALA A 154 -15.30 11.83 0.62
CA ALA A 154 -14.78 12.30 1.90
C ALA A 154 -14.36 11.16 2.86
N GLU A 155 -14.67 9.91 2.53
CA GLU A 155 -14.61 8.76 3.45
C GLU A 155 -13.51 7.76 3.05
N TYR A 156 -12.34 8.31 2.73
CA TYR A 156 -11.16 7.53 2.35
C TYR A 156 -10.05 7.66 3.40
N GLY A 157 -9.34 6.56 3.64
CA GLY A 157 -8.05 6.54 4.32
C GLY A 157 -6.90 6.65 3.33
N LEU A 158 -5.72 7.03 3.81
CA LEU A 158 -4.48 7.09 3.05
C LEU A 158 -3.56 5.95 3.49
N VAL A 159 -2.95 5.27 2.52
CA VAL A 159 -1.95 4.22 2.72
C VAL A 159 -0.73 4.52 1.85
N ALA A 160 0.39 3.86 2.14
CA ALA A 160 1.57 3.88 1.31
C ALA A 160 2.07 2.46 1.07
N TRP A 161 2.38 2.17 -0.19
CA TRP A 161 2.94 0.91 -0.66
C TRP A 161 4.41 1.11 -0.98
N VAL A 162 5.26 0.31 -0.36
CA VAL A 162 6.71 0.40 -0.49
C VAL A 162 7.17 -0.66 -1.50
N TYR A 163 8.00 -0.27 -2.45
CA TYR A 163 8.56 -1.17 -3.45
C TYR A 163 10.09 -1.08 -3.48
N ARG A 164 10.70 -2.23 -3.73
CA ARG A 164 12.14 -2.40 -3.87
C ARG A 164 12.49 -2.87 -5.26
N LEU A 165 13.62 -2.41 -5.77
CA LEU A 165 14.18 -2.94 -7.01
C LEU A 165 14.71 -4.35 -6.73
N ALA A 166 13.93 -5.37 -7.08
CA ALA A 166 14.26 -6.77 -6.81
C ALA A 166 15.21 -7.34 -7.86
N SER A 167 15.08 -6.88 -9.09
CA SER A 167 15.93 -7.22 -10.22
C SER A 167 16.17 -5.98 -11.06
N ARG A 168 17.00 -6.12 -12.11
CA ARG A 168 17.27 -5.03 -13.06
C ARG A 168 15.98 -4.42 -13.63
N ASP A 169 14.94 -5.22 -13.80
CA ASP A 169 13.72 -5.00 -14.57
C ASP A 169 12.43 -5.09 -13.73
N SER A 170 12.50 -5.17 -12.39
CA SER A 170 11.28 -5.26 -11.59
C SER A 170 11.37 -4.53 -10.25
N PHE A 171 10.31 -3.80 -9.93
CA PHE A 171 10.00 -3.38 -8.56
C PHE A 171 9.02 -4.36 -7.94
N VAL A 172 9.33 -4.88 -6.76
CA VAL A 172 8.46 -5.80 -6.01
C VAL A 172 8.05 -5.14 -4.71
N ILE A 173 6.78 -5.32 -4.32
CA ILE A 173 6.25 -4.77 -3.08
C ILE A 173 6.97 -5.37 -1.87
N ASP A 174 7.42 -4.51 -0.96
CA ASP A 174 7.90 -4.88 0.37
C ASP A 174 6.77 -4.68 1.38
N LEU A 175 6.06 -5.77 1.69
CA LEU A 175 4.95 -5.74 2.64
C LEU A 175 5.41 -5.45 4.07
N VAL A 176 6.64 -5.79 4.44
CA VAL A 176 7.16 -5.50 5.79
C VAL A 176 7.31 -3.99 5.95
N LEU A 177 7.93 -3.33 4.96
CA LEU A 177 8.09 -1.88 4.98
C LEU A 177 6.76 -1.15 4.80
N SER A 178 5.88 -1.64 3.93
CA SER A 178 4.52 -1.09 3.75
C SER A 178 3.73 -1.12 5.05
N ARG A 179 3.78 -2.24 5.80
CA ARG A 179 3.12 -2.37 7.11
C ARG A 179 3.74 -1.45 8.16
N ARG A 180 5.06 -1.29 8.16
CA ARG A 180 5.74 -0.34 9.05
C ARG A 180 5.30 1.09 8.78
N LEU A 181 5.20 1.48 7.51
CA LEU A 181 4.73 2.81 7.12
C LEU A 181 3.24 2.99 7.46
N ALA A 182 2.40 1.96 7.25
CA ALA A 182 1.00 1.97 7.67
C ALA A 182 0.83 2.18 9.17
N ARG A 183 1.67 1.55 10.01
CA ARG A 183 1.70 1.82 11.46
C ARG A 183 2.02 3.29 11.75
N SER A 184 3.04 3.83 11.10
CA SER A 184 3.40 5.24 11.23
C SER A 184 2.27 6.18 10.78
N ILE A 185 1.52 5.85 9.72
CA ILE A 185 0.39 6.65 9.23
C ILE A 185 -0.80 6.56 10.21
N ALA A 186 -1.06 5.38 10.79
CA ALA A 186 -2.09 5.22 11.81
C ALA A 186 -1.86 6.15 13.00
N GLU A 187 -0.61 6.31 13.46
CA GLU A 187 -0.25 7.28 14.50
C GLU A 187 -0.60 8.71 14.11
N GLU A 188 -0.43 9.09 12.84
CA GLU A 188 -0.81 10.43 12.35
C GLU A 188 -2.32 10.64 12.40
N TYR A 189 -3.11 9.62 12.09
CA TYR A 189 -4.57 9.65 12.23
C TYR A 189 -5.01 9.77 13.69
N ARG A 190 -4.33 9.07 14.60
CA ARG A 190 -4.55 9.15 16.05
C ARG A 190 -4.10 10.48 16.67
N ALA A 191 -3.16 11.18 16.03
CA ALA A 191 -2.65 12.43 16.55
C ALA A 191 -3.76 13.52 16.60
N PRO A 192 -3.80 14.33 17.68
CA PRO A 192 -4.77 15.40 17.80
C PRO A 192 -4.48 16.52 16.79
N LEU A 193 -5.54 17.10 16.25
CA LEU A 193 -5.47 18.15 15.23
C LEU A 193 -5.33 19.58 15.79
N GLY A 194 -5.25 19.73 17.12
CA GLY A 194 -5.14 21.04 17.79
C GLY A 194 -6.44 21.85 17.82
N ASN A 195 -7.47 21.47 17.07
CA ASN A 195 -8.81 22.04 17.11
C ASN A 195 -9.74 21.13 17.93
N GLU A 196 -9.60 21.19 19.25
CA GLU A 196 -10.53 20.53 20.17
C GLU A 196 -11.95 21.09 19.94
N GLY A 197 -12.88 20.25 19.48
CA GLY A 197 -14.31 20.59 19.40
C GLY A 197 -15.02 20.38 18.06
N LEU A 198 -14.31 20.08 16.96
CA LEU A 198 -14.97 19.71 15.70
C LEU A 198 -15.14 18.19 15.59
N PRO A 199 -16.38 17.66 15.46
CA PRO A 199 -16.63 16.22 15.34
C PRO A 199 -16.07 15.61 14.05
N TYR A 200 -15.86 16.43 13.02
CA TYR A 200 -15.27 16.03 11.76
C TYR A 200 -13.79 16.45 11.66
N PRO A 201 -12.90 15.57 11.13
CA PRO A 201 -13.14 14.21 10.65
C PRO A 201 -12.87 13.13 11.72
N GLY A 202 -13.18 13.38 12.99
CA GLY A 202 -12.74 12.54 14.12
C GLY A 202 -13.06 11.04 14.00
N LYS A 203 -14.31 10.69 13.65
CA LYS A 203 -14.69 9.29 13.43
C LYS A 203 -13.94 8.67 12.24
N LEU A 204 -13.87 9.38 11.11
CA LEU A 204 -13.20 8.89 9.91
C LEU A 204 -11.69 8.65 10.14
N ARG A 205 -11.05 9.53 10.91
CA ARG A 205 -9.65 9.34 11.33
C ARG A 205 -9.48 8.09 12.19
N THR A 206 -10.42 7.87 13.11
CA THR A 206 -10.43 6.68 13.97
C THR A 206 -10.56 5.42 13.13
N ASP A 207 -11.54 5.38 12.22
CA ASP A 207 -11.78 4.24 11.33
C ASP A 207 -10.56 3.96 10.42
N ALA A 208 -9.94 5.02 9.86
CA ALA A 208 -8.73 4.91 9.05
C ALA A 208 -7.54 4.34 9.86
N ALA A 209 -7.32 4.84 11.08
CA ALA A 209 -6.27 4.35 11.96
C ALA A 209 -6.47 2.86 12.27
N GLU A 210 -7.68 2.44 12.61
CA GLU A 210 -7.98 1.03 12.91
C GLU A 210 -7.76 0.11 11.71
N ALA A 211 -8.14 0.55 10.51
CA ALA A 211 -7.89 -0.20 9.27
C ALA A 211 -6.39 -0.38 9.01
N LEU A 212 -5.60 0.69 9.16
CA LEU A 212 -4.15 0.66 9.02
C LEU A 212 -3.50 -0.22 10.10
N GLU A 213 -3.94 -0.13 11.35
CA GLU A 213 -3.48 -0.96 12.47
C GLU A 213 -3.84 -2.45 12.28
N LYS A 214 -4.97 -2.77 11.65
CA LYS A 214 -5.31 -4.16 11.29
C LYS A 214 -4.33 -4.71 10.27
N PHE A 215 -4.05 -3.96 9.20
CA PHE A 215 -3.09 -4.37 8.18
C PHE A 215 -1.65 -4.45 8.70
N ALA A 216 -1.20 -3.42 9.44
CA ALA A 216 0.16 -3.35 9.98
C ALA A 216 0.48 -4.50 10.94
N ASN A 217 -0.55 -5.05 11.59
CA ASN A 217 -0.43 -6.17 12.53
C ASN A 217 -0.94 -7.49 11.93
N GLU A 218 -1.11 -7.56 10.61
CA GLU A 218 -1.47 -8.79 9.88
C GLU A 218 -2.83 -9.41 10.32
N ARG A 219 -3.72 -8.58 10.84
CA ARG A 219 -5.09 -8.97 11.28
C ARG A 219 -6.11 -8.89 10.14
N CYS A 220 -5.66 -8.66 8.92
CA CYS A 220 -6.43 -8.76 7.69
C CYS A 220 -5.54 -9.31 6.56
N ARG A 221 -6.16 -9.84 5.50
CA ARG A 221 -5.44 -10.43 4.37
C ARG A 221 -5.51 -9.56 3.11
N ILE A 222 -4.38 -9.50 2.40
CA ILE A 222 -4.30 -8.95 1.03
C ILE A 222 -4.60 -10.08 0.04
N LEU A 223 -5.32 -9.77 -1.03
CA LEU A 223 -5.51 -10.67 -2.15
C LEU A 223 -4.21 -10.75 -2.95
N LYS A 224 -3.65 -11.95 -3.06
CA LYS A 224 -2.67 -12.21 -4.11
C LYS A 224 -3.43 -12.17 -5.43
N LYS A 225 -3.08 -11.25 -6.35
CA LYS A 225 -3.52 -11.38 -7.74
C LYS A 225 -3.00 -12.74 -8.22
N HIS A 226 -3.90 -13.66 -8.55
CA HIS A 226 -3.53 -14.83 -9.34
C HIS A 226 -3.08 -14.28 -10.69
N ASN A 227 -1.80 -14.42 -11.03
CA ASN A 227 -1.40 -14.36 -12.43
C ASN A 227 -2.03 -15.59 -13.09
N PRO A 228 -3.01 -15.46 -13.99
CA PRO A 228 -3.26 -16.56 -14.91
C PRO A 228 -1.97 -16.72 -15.71
N GLU A 229 -1.33 -17.88 -15.57
CA GLU A 229 -0.17 -18.26 -16.36
C GLU A 229 -0.47 -17.96 -17.85
N ARG A 230 0.39 -17.16 -18.48
CA ARG A 230 0.50 -17.08 -19.93
C ARG A 230 1.87 -17.59 -20.31
#